data_AF-A0AA87ZWE7-F1
#
_entry.id   AF-A0AA87ZWE7-F1
#
_cell.length_a   1.000
_cell.length_b   1.000
_cell.length_c   1.000
_cell.angle_alpha   90.00
_cell.angle_beta   90.00
_cell.angle_gamma   90.00
#
_symmetry.space_group_name_H-M   'P 1'
#
loop_
_entity.id
_entity.type
_entity.pdbx_description
1 polymer ?
#
loop_
_entity_poly.entity_id
_entity_poly.type
_entity_poly.pdbx_seq_one_letter_code
_entity_poly.pdbx_strand_id
1 'polypeptide(L)'
;MLRGSFYQGRLGRSTRADMFKLANKLDPSAVLFLNEGYVDDRCGVRSSPEKYIQQIINLQNQGAPIGGIGFQGLKTIVYSALDKLGKLGLPIWLTELEVSAANEHVRADDWKESYMTDNKNNISHLVMNADGKANEAGKRFRYLKQEFLSTAKGYVDENGEFKFRGFHGTYTAEIMFGSETISKTFIVEKDQAAETFKML
;
A
#
# COMPACT_ATOMS: atom_id res chain seq x y z
N MET A 1 11.36 -13.56 -1.44
CA MET A 1 12.53 -14.26 -2.04
C MET A 1 13.83 -14.25 -1.21
N LEU A 2 13.95 -13.49 -0.13
CA LEU A 2 15.14 -13.45 0.74
C LEU A 2 15.41 -14.77 1.48
N ARG A 3 14.37 -15.59 1.72
CA ARG A 3 14.45 -16.79 2.57
C ARG A 3 14.55 -18.13 1.81
N GLY A 4 14.54 -18.14 0.48
CA GLY A 4 14.52 -19.38 -0.31
C GLY A 4 15.51 -19.40 -1.48
N SER A 5 16.41 -20.38 -1.51
CA SER A 5 17.41 -20.58 -2.57
C SER A 5 17.09 -21.74 -3.50
N PHE A 6 15.91 -22.36 -3.41
CA PHE A 6 15.57 -23.59 -4.13
C PHE A 6 15.86 -23.53 -5.64
N TYR A 7 15.33 -22.49 -6.31
CA TYR A 7 15.55 -22.26 -7.74
C TYR A 7 16.96 -21.77 -8.03
N GLN A 8 17.47 -20.83 -7.23
CA GLN A 8 18.81 -20.27 -7.41
C GLN A 8 19.91 -21.33 -7.30
N GLY A 9 19.76 -22.29 -6.39
CA GLY A 9 20.71 -23.39 -6.19
C GLY A 9 20.70 -24.42 -7.33
N ARG A 10 19.64 -24.47 -8.15
CA ARG A 10 19.49 -25.42 -9.26
C ARG A 10 19.73 -24.79 -10.63
N LEU A 11 19.32 -23.53 -10.79
CA LEU A 11 19.28 -22.85 -12.08
C LEU A 11 20.32 -21.72 -12.18
N GLY A 12 21.04 -21.42 -11.09
CA GLY A 12 22.10 -20.42 -11.04
C GLY A 12 21.70 -19.12 -10.35
N ARG A 13 22.68 -18.21 -10.19
CA ARG A 13 22.49 -16.95 -9.47
C ARG A 13 21.60 -15.95 -10.22
N SER A 14 21.59 -15.98 -11.56
CA SER A 14 20.81 -15.06 -12.39
C SER A 14 19.33 -15.42 -12.52
N THR A 15 18.94 -16.64 -12.14
CA THR A 15 17.60 -17.20 -12.42
C THR A 15 16.46 -16.28 -11.99
N ARG A 16 16.60 -15.60 -10.85
CA ARG A 16 15.56 -14.68 -10.38
C ARG A 16 15.37 -13.51 -11.35
N ALA A 17 16.45 -12.91 -11.85
CA ALA A 17 16.36 -11.85 -12.85
C ALA A 17 15.83 -12.39 -14.18
N ASP A 18 16.24 -13.60 -14.56
CA ASP A 18 15.79 -14.26 -15.79
C ASP A 18 14.29 -14.57 -15.76
N MET A 19 13.73 -14.92 -14.59
CA MET A 19 12.28 -15.07 -14.39
C MET A 19 11.52 -13.76 -14.65
N PHE A 20 12.03 -12.61 -14.15
CA PHE A 20 11.42 -11.31 -14.43
C PHE A 20 11.48 -10.94 -15.92
N LYS A 21 12.63 -11.16 -16.57
CA LYS A 21 12.79 -10.91 -18.01
C LYS A 21 11.87 -11.80 -18.84
N LEU A 22 11.74 -13.07 -18.47
CA LEU A 22 10.85 -14.01 -19.14
C LEU A 22 9.38 -13.60 -18.97
N ALA A 23 8.96 -13.25 -17.76
CA ALA A 23 7.60 -12.76 -17.51
C ALA A 23 7.28 -11.52 -18.35
N ASN A 24 8.17 -10.53 -18.38
CA ASN A 24 8.01 -9.32 -19.20
C ASN A 24 8.02 -9.61 -20.71
N LYS A 25 8.75 -10.64 -21.15
CA LYS A 25 8.73 -11.07 -22.56
C LYS A 25 7.38 -11.70 -22.93
N LEU A 26 6.78 -12.45 -22.01
CA LEU A 26 5.49 -13.12 -22.23
C LEU A 26 4.31 -12.13 -22.15
N ASP A 27 4.37 -11.17 -21.24
CA ASP A 27 3.41 -10.09 -21.12
C ASP A 27 4.12 -8.76 -20.80
N PRO A 28 4.44 -7.95 -21.83
CA PRO A 28 5.08 -6.64 -21.65
C PRO A 28 4.18 -5.58 -21.01
N SER A 29 2.87 -5.83 -20.91
CA SER A 29 1.92 -4.88 -20.33
C SER A 29 1.77 -5.03 -18.82
N ALA A 30 2.18 -6.18 -18.27
CA ALA A 30 2.11 -6.46 -16.85
C ALA A 30 3.17 -5.69 -16.06
N VAL A 31 2.74 -5.04 -14.97
CA VAL A 31 3.67 -4.47 -13.98
C VAL A 31 4.16 -5.59 -13.07
N LEU A 32 5.47 -5.85 -13.08
CA LEU A 32 6.05 -6.95 -12.29
C LEU A 32 6.46 -6.48 -10.90
N PHE A 33 5.93 -7.15 -9.89
CA PHE A 33 6.24 -6.87 -8.48
C PHE A 33 7.22 -7.89 -7.93
N LEU A 34 8.20 -7.41 -7.16
CA LEU A 34 8.91 -8.27 -6.22
C LEU A 34 8.11 -8.30 -4.92
N ASN A 35 7.72 -9.47 -4.41
CA ASN A 35 7.00 -9.61 -3.14
C ASN A 35 7.89 -10.24 -2.06
N GLU A 36 7.87 -9.68 -0.85
CA GLU A 36 8.60 -10.23 0.30
C GLU A 36 7.77 -10.19 1.58
N GLY A 37 7.79 -11.31 2.32
CA GLY A 37 7.16 -11.45 3.63
C GLY A 37 8.11 -11.24 4.80
N TYR A 38 7.54 -10.76 5.91
CA TYR A 38 8.23 -10.62 7.21
C TYR A 38 9.50 -9.77 7.14
N VAL A 39 9.43 -8.67 6.38
CA VAL A 39 10.44 -7.61 6.39
C VAL A 39 10.12 -6.73 7.59
N ASP A 40 10.75 -6.99 8.74
CA ASP A 40 10.59 -6.17 9.94
C ASP A 40 11.96 -5.79 10.53
N ASP A 41 12.03 -4.67 11.25
CA ASP A 41 13.26 -4.19 11.88
C ASP A 41 13.67 -5.05 13.12
N ARG A 42 12.82 -5.98 13.57
CA ARG A 42 13.05 -6.85 14.75
C ARG A 42 13.70 -8.19 14.40
N CYS A 43 13.66 -8.61 13.13
CA CYS A 43 14.06 -9.95 12.69
C CYS A 43 15.57 -10.07 12.42
N GLY A 44 16.36 -9.07 12.84
CA GLY A 44 17.78 -9.07 13.22
C GLY A 44 18.84 -9.61 12.26
N VAL A 45 18.54 -10.51 11.34
CA VAL A 45 19.56 -11.21 10.54
C VAL A 45 19.06 -11.67 9.16
N ARG A 46 17.75 -11.86 8.90
CA ARG A 46 17.30 -12.50 7.63
C ARG A 46 16.43 -11.64 6.70
N SER A 47 15.61 -10.74 7.21
CA SER A 47 14.69 -9.93 6.40
C SER A 47 14.56 -8.54 7.01
N SER A 48 15.44 -7.62 6.58
CA SER A 48 15.33 -6.20 6.93
C SER A 48 14.97 -5.38 5.68
N PRO A 49 14.41 -4.16 5.84
CA PRO A 49 14.12 -3.28 4.71
C PRO A 49 15.35 -3.04 3.82
N GLU A 50 16.55 -2.92 4.40
CA GLU A 50 17.80 -2.68 3.67
C GLU A 50 18.18 -3.88 2.79
N LYS A 51 18.03 -5.10 3.30
CA LYS A 51 18.28 -6.32 2.49
C LYS A 51 17.28 -6.43 1.36
N TYR A 52 16.05 -5.99 1.60
CA TYR A 52 15.03 -5.99 0.56
C TYR A 52 15.34 -4.97 -0.54
N ILE A 53 15.70 -3.74 -0.15
CA ILE A 53 16.20 -2.69 -1.05
C ILE A 53 17.39 -3.19 -1.87
N GLN A 54 18.38 -3.79 -1.21
CA GLN A 54 19.56 -4.32 -1.90
C GLN A 54 19.20 -5.42 -2.91
N GLN A 55 18.22 -6.26 -2.59
CA GLN A 55 17.74 -7.28 -3.52
C GLN A 55 17.07 -6.66 -4.76
N ILE A 56 16.24 -5.63 -4.57
CA ILE A 56 15.59 -4.91 -5.68
C ILE A 56 16.67 -4.30 -6.59
N ILE A 57 17.63 -3.56 -6.03
CA ILE A 57 18.73 -2.95 -6.77
C ILE A 57 19.54 -4.01 -7.51
N ASN A 58 19.88 -5.12 -6.87
CA ASN A 58 20.66 -6.19 -7.50
C ASN A 58 19.92 -6.84 -8.68
N LEU A 59 18.60 -6.97 -8.61
CA LEU A 59 17.78 -7.51 -9.71
C LEU A 59 17.65 -6.50 -10.85
N GLN A 60 17.44 -5.21 -10.54
CA GLN A 60 17.43 -4.14 -11.53
C GLN A 60 18.76 -4.03 -12.27
N ASN A 61 19.89 -4.13 -11.56
CA ASN A 61 21.24 -4.15 -12.16
C ASN A 61 21.48 -5.37 -13.06
N GLN A 62 20.75 -6.47 -12.84
CA GLN A 62 20.76 -7.64 -13.72
C GLN A 62 19.78 -7.51 -14.90
N GLY A 63 19.08 -6.38 -15.04
CA GLY A 63 18.12 -6.11 -16.10
C GLY A 63 16.73 -6.68 -15.85
N ALA A 64 16.36 -6.97 -14.60
CA ALA A 64 14.99 -7.35 -14.25
C ALA A 64 14.07 -6.12 -14.28
N PRO A 65 12.98 -6.11 -15.07
CA PRO A 65 12.03 -4.99 -15.12
C PRO A 65 11.09 -5.01 -13.91
N ILE A 66 11.60 -4.66 -12.73
CA ILE A 66 10.80 -4.52 -11.51
C ILE A 66 10.05 -3.19 -11.57
N GLY A 67 8.72 -3.29 -11.63
CA GLY A 67 7.80 -2.14 -11.69
C GLY A 67 7.13 -1.81 -10.36
N GLY A 68 7.31 -2.62 -9.32
CA GLY A 68 6.74 -2.36 -8.01
C GLY A 68 7.24 -3.25 -6.88
N ILE A 69 6.91 -2.86 -5.65
CA ILE A 69 7.33 -3.51 -4.40
C ILE A 69 6.10 -4.08 -3.70
N GLY A 70 6.01 -5.39 -3.59
CA GLY A 70 5.07 -6.09 -2.74
C GLY A 70 5.63 -6.24 -1.33
N PHE A 71 4.83 -5.89 -0.33
CA PHE A 71 5.21 -5.96 1.08
C PHE A 71 4.15 -6.74 1.86
N GLN A 72 4.56 -7.91 2.37
CA GLN A 72 3.75 -8.75 3.24
C GLN A 72 4.21 -8.53 4.68
N GLY A 73 3.36 -7.93 5.52
CA GLY A 73 3.76 -7.52 6.87
C GLY A 73 2.62 -7.30 7.87
N LEU A 74 2.97 -7.49 9.14
CA LEU A 74 2.17 -7.18 10.32
C LEU A 74 2.46 -5.75 10.80
N LYS A 75 1.42 -5.06 11.26
CA LYS A 75 1.35 -3.60 11.46
C LYS A 75 2.46 -2.90 12.24
N THR A 76 3.13 -3.56 13.19
CA THR A 76 3.83 -2.82 14.24
C THR A 76 5.10 -2.08 13.79
N ILE A 77 5.64 -2.36 12.59
CA ILE A 77 6.84 -1.71 12.05
C ILE A 77 6.72 -1.52 10.54
N VAL A 78 5.63 -0.89 10.09
CA VAL A 78 5.40 -0.66 8.66
C VAL A 78 5.92 0.72 8.23
N TYR A 79 5.79 1.78 9.04
CA TYR A 79 6.15 3.13 8.61
C TYR A 79 7.65 3.33 8.31
N SER A 80 8.56 2.91 9.19
CA SER A 80 10.01 3.03 8.96
C SER A 80 10.48 2.23 7.74
N ALA A 81 9.91 1.03 7.54
CA ALA A 81 10.21 0.17 6.40
C ALA A 81 9.68 0.78 5.10
N LEU A 82 8.44 1.29 5.10
CA LEU A 82 7.84 1.97 3.96
C LEU A 82 8.59 3.25 3.59
N ASP A 83 9.03 4.06 4.56
CA ASP A 83 9.81 5.28 4.30
C ASP A 83 11.15 4.95 3.62
N LYS A 84 11.80 3.87 4.04
CA LYS A 84 13.06 3.40 3.41
C LYS A 84 12.80 2.87 2.00
N LEU A 85 11.76 2.05 1.80
CA LEU A 85 11.39 1.48 0.50
C LEU A 85 10.92 2.57 -0.47
N GLY A 86 10.22 3.59 0.02
CA GLY A 86 9.70 4.70 -0.77
C GLY A 86 10.79 5.51 -1.47
N LYS A 87 12.02 5.50 -0.93
CA LYS A 87 13.19 6.12 -1.58
C LYS A 87 13.56 5.49 -2.93
N LEU A 88 13.08 4.28 -3.22
CA LEU A 88 13.27 3.64 -4.53
C LEU A 88 12.38 4.24 -5.63
N GLY A 89 11.37 5.05 -5.28
CA GLY A 89 10.44 5.64 -6.24
C GLY A 89 9.52 4.64 -6.94
N LEU A 90 9.49 3.39 -6.49
CA LEU A 90 8.61 2.35 -7.00
C LEU A 90 7.29 2.34 -6.22
N PRO A 91 6.15 2.05 -6.88
CA PRO A 91 4.88 1.87 -6.18
C PRO A 91 4.98 0.71 -5.19
N ILE A 92 4.48 0.91 -3.97
CA ILE A 92 4.47 -0.11 -2.90
C ILE A 92 3.05 -0.64 -2.70
N TRP A 93 2.90 -1.95 -2.71
CA TRP A 93 1.65 -2.66 -2.53
C TRP A 93 1.72 -3.51 -1.27
N LEU A 94 0.79 -3.29 -0.34
CA LEU A 94 0.60 -4.19 0.79
C LEU A 94 -0.19 -5.41 0.28
N THR A 95 0.52 -6.51 0.06
CA THR A 95 -0.01 -7.69 -0.64
C THR A 95 -0.75 -8.64 0.29
N GLU A 96 -0.28 -8.76 1.54
CA GLU A 96 -0.76 -9.73 2.52
C GLU A 96 -0.79 -9.07 3.90
N LEU A 97 -1.63 -8.03 4.05
CA LEU A 97 -1.82 -7.35 5.32
C LEU A 97 -2.60 -8.25 6.28
N GLU A 98 -1.94 -8.67 7.34
CA GLU A 98 -2.52 -9.52 8.37
C GLU A 98 -2.57 -8.75 9.71
N VAL A 99 -3.67 -8.91 10.45
CA VAL A 99 -3.84 -8.36 11.79
C VAL A 99 -4.38 -9.48 12.67
N SER A 100 -3.50 -10.06 13.47
CA SER A 100 -3.83 -11.15 14.38
C SER A 100 -4.09 -10.61 15.78
N ALA A 101 -5.34 -10.67 16.24
CA ALA A 101 -5.67 -10.58 17.66
C ALA A 101 -6.87 -11.48 17.96
N ALA A 102 -6.93 -12.02 19.17
CA ALA A 102 -8.02 -12.92 19.58
C ALA A 102 -9.39 -12.22 19.64
N ASN A 103 -9.39 -10.93 19.96
CA ASN A 103 -10.59 -10.10 20.06
C ASN A 103 -10.74 -9.23 18.79
N GLU A 104 -11.91 -9.26 18.16
CA GLU A 104 -12.17 -8.49 16.94
C GLU A 104 -12.18 -6.97 17.12
N HIS A 105 -12.52 -6.50 18.32
CA HIS A 105 -12.42 -5.09 18.69
C HIS A 105 -10.96 -4.69 18.86
N VAL A 106 -10.12 -5.56 19.44
CA VAL A 106 -8.66 -5.32 19.51
C VAL A 106 -8.05 -5.35 18.12
N ARG A 107 -8.48 -6.25 17.22
CA ARG A 107 -8.05 -6.20 15.82
C ARG A 107 -8.49 -4.89 15.17
N ALA A 108 -9.74 -4.46 15.35
CA ALA A 108 -10.25 -3.19 14.85
C ALA A 108 -9.44 -1.99 15.39
N ASP A 109 -9.11 -1.99 16.67
CA ASP A 109 -8.29 -0.95 17.30
C ASP A 109 -6.85 -1.01 16.82
N ASP A 110 -6.28 -2.20 16.59
CA ASP A 110 -5.00 -2.35 15.92
C ASP A 110 -5.03 -1.70 14.53
N TRP A 111 -6.19 -1.55 13.85
CA TRP A 111 -6.30 -0.77 12.61
C TRP A 111 -6.15 0.74 12.79
N LYS A 112 -6.26 1.23 14.02
CA LYS A 112 -6.04 2.62 14.38
C LYS A 112 -4.69 2.83 15.08
N GLU A 113 -4.29 1.95 16.00
CA GLU A 113 -3.20 2.20 16.95
C GLU A 113 -2.77 0.88 17.62
N SER A 114 -1.50 0.50 17.53
CA SER A 114 -0.99 -0.75 18.14
C SER A 114 -0.63 -0.53 19.60
N TYR A 115 -1.12 -1.34 20.55
CA TYR A 115 -0.36 -1.76 21.75
C TYR A 115 -1.00 -2.95 22.52
N MET A 116 -0.13 -3.89 22.92
CA MET A 116 -0.21 -4.90 24.01
C MET A 116 -0.75 -6.33 23.74
N THR A 117 0.24 -7.25 23.68
CA THR A 117 0.36 -8.62 24.25
C THR A 117 -0.66 -9.74 23.99
N ASP A 118 -0.13 -10.79 23.35
CA ASP A 118 -0.21 -12.24 23.60
C ASP A 118 -1.54 -12.86 24.14
N ASN A 119 -2.19 -13.68 23.32
CA ASN A 119 -2.51 -15.04 23.72
C ASN A 119 -2.92 -15.91 22.52
N LYS A 120 -2.23 -17.04 22.39
CA LYS A 120 -2.55 -18.13 21.46
C LYS A 120 -3.90 -18.75 21.84
N ASN A 121 -4.87 -18.65 20.94
CA ASN A 121 -5.72 -19.75 20.45
C ASN A 121 -6.95 -19.15 19.74
N ASN A 122 -7.20 -19.62 18.51
CA ASN A 122 -8.30 -19.21 17.62
C ASN A 122 -8.16 -17.82 16.97
N ILE A 123 -7.11 -17.66 16.17
CA ILE A 123 -6.84 -16.42 15.43
C ILE A 123 -7.69 -16.40 14.15
N SER A 124 -8.62 -15.46 14.08
CA SER A 124 -9.26 -15.07 12.82
C SER A 124 -8.41 -13.96 12.20
N HIS A 125 -7.99 -14.13 10.96
CA HIS A 125 -7.05 -13.23 10.27
C HIS A 125 -7.73 -12.29 9.26
N LEU A 126 -9.04 -12.43 9.08
CA LEU A 126 -9.80 -11.84 7.98
C LEU A 126 -10.77 -10.76 8.45
N VAL A 127 -11.17 -9.88 7.53
CA VAL A 127 -12.19 -8.84 7.74
C VAL A 127 -13.65 -9.36 7.70
N MET A 128 -13.82 -10.66 7.46
CA MET A 128 -15.11 -11.33 7.39
C MET A 128 -15.15 -12.50 8.36
N ASN A 129 -16.35 -12.80 8.85
CA ASN A 129 -16.68 -14.05 9.51
C ASN A 129 -16.88 -15.17 8.46
N ALA A 130 -16.93 -16.42 8.92
CA ALA A 130 -17.16 -17.58 8.07
C ALA A 130 -18.52 -17.56 7.34
N ASP A 131 -19.49 -16.78 7.84
CA ASP A 131 -20.79 -16.56 7.22
C ASP A 131 -20.78 -15.47 6.13
N GLY A 132 -19.61 -14.91 5.81
CA GLY A 132 -19.43 -13.86 4.80
C GLY A 132 -19.80 -12.46 5.26
N LYS A 133 -20.22 -12.26 6.52
CA LYS A 133 -20.49 -10.93 7.06
C LYS A 133 -19.21 -10.27 7.58
N ALA A 134 -19.13 -8.95 7.47
CA ALA A 134 -17.99 -8.22 8.03
C ALA A 134 -18.00 -8.28 9.55
N ASN A 135 -16.84 -8.64 10.09
CA ASN A 135 -16.56 -8.58 11.52
C ASN A 135 -16.13 -7.16 11.91
N GLU A 136 -15.82 -6.91 13.18
CA GLU A 136 -15.49 -5.55 13.64
C GLU A 136 -14.24 -4.98 12.96
N ALA A 137 -13.25 -5.83 12.65
CA ALA A 137 -12.08 -5.43 11.85
C ALA A 137 -12.49 -5.03 10.43
N GLY A 138 -13.43 -5.74 9.80
CA GLY A 138 -13.97 -5.38 8.49
C GLY A 138 -14.81 -4.10 8.50
N LYS A 139 -15.60 -3.85 9.54
CA LYS A 139 -16.33 -2.60 9.72
C LYS A 139 -15.36 -1.43 9.87
N ARG A 140 -14.31 -1.60 10.68
CA ARG A 140 -13.26 -0.59 10.87
C ARG A 140 -12.48 -0.32 9.60
N PHE A 141 -12.11 -1.36 8.85
CA PHE A 141 -11.44 -1.20 7.56
C PHE A 141 -12.26 -0.35 6.58
N ARG A 142 -13.60 -0.57 6.51
CA ARG A 142 -14.48 0.25 5.68
C ARG A 142 -14.52 1.71 6.14
N TYR A 143 -14.62 1.94 7.45
CA TYR A 143 -14.58 3.30 8.01
C TYR A 143 -13.27 4.01 7.65
N LEU A 144 -12.13 3.34 7.83
CA LEU A 144 -10.83 3.89 7.45
C LEU A 144 -10.75 4.16 5.95
N LYS A 145 -11.25 3.26 5.09
CA LYS A 145 -11.32 3.54 3.66
C LYS A 145 -12.13 4.80 3.36
N GLN A 146 -13.26 5.01 4.03
CA GLN A 146 -14.05 6.24 3.86
C GLN A 146 -13.31 7.47 4.42
N GLU A 147 -12.58 7.32 5.52
CA GLU A 147 -11.81 8.38 6.15
C GLU A 147 -10.61 8.82 5.28
N PHE A 148 -9.93 7.88 4.63
CA PHE A 148 -8.69 8.09 3.86
C PHE A 148 -8.92 8.23 2.34
N LEU A 149 -10.17 8.19 1.87
CA LEU A 149 -10.52 8.49 0.48
C LEU A 149 -11.09 9.91 0.38
N SER A 150 -10.52 10.71 -0.51
CA SER A 150 -11.01 12.05 -0.84
C SER A 150 -11.92 11.99 -2.07
N THR A 151 -13.22 11.83 -1.86
CA THR A 151 -14.24 12.07 -2.90
C THR A 151 -15.20 13.14 -2.43
N ALA A 152 -15.38 14.19 -3.22
CA ALA A 152 -16.30 15.28 -2.93
C ALA A 152 -17.04 15.69 -4.21
N LYS A 153 -18.34 15.93 -4.08
CA LYS A 153 -19.21 16.42 -5.15
C LYS A 153 -20.19 17.43 -4.57
N GLY A 154 -20.38 18.55 -5.25
CA GLY A 154 -21.34 19.57 -4.87
C GLY A 154 -21.28 20.77 -5.81
N TYR A 155 -21.89 21.86 -5.38
CA TYR A 155 -21.91 23.12 -6.12
C TYR A 155 -20.87 24.07 -5.53
N VAL A 156 -20.31 24.93 -6.37
CA VAL A 156 -19.50 26.07 -5.91
C VAL A 156 -20.40 27.05 -5.14
N ASP A 157 -19.84 27.72 -4.14
CA ASP A 157 -20.55 28.75 -3.39
C ASP A 157 -20.65 30.08 -4.16
N GLU A 158 -21.24 31.09 -3.52
CA GLU A 158 -21.41 32.44 -4.08
C GLU A 158 -20.10 33.16 -4.43
N ASN A 159 -18.97 32.69 -3.88
CA ASN A 159 -17.62 33.19 -4.17
C ASN A 159 -16.87 32.32 -5.20
N GLY A 160 -17.53 31.31 -5.78
CA GLY A 160 -16.88 30.37 -6.71
C GLY A 160 -15.98 29.35 -6.02
N GLU A 161 -16.15 29.14 -4.71
CA GLU A 161 -15.33 28.21 -3.93
C GLU A 161 -16.01 26.85 -3.76
N PHE A 162 -15.22 25.78 -3.81
CA PHE A 162 -15.65 24.43 -3.41
C PHE A 162 -14.72 23.88 -2.34
N LYS A 163 -15.27 23.63 -1.16
CA LYS A 163 -14.52 23.09 -0.01
C LYS A 163 -14.58 21.57 -0.02
N PHE A 164 -13.42 20.94 0.10
CA PHE A 164 -13.33 19.48 0.18
C PHE A 164 -12.23 19.05 1.14
N ARG A 165 -12.29 17.80 1.57
CA ARG A 165 -11.21 17.16 2.33
C ARG A 165 -10.25 16.49 1.35
N GLY A 166 -9.08 17.09 1.15
CA GLY A 166 -7.96 16.53 0.40
C GLY A 166 -6.87 15.97 1.32
N PHE A 167 -6.04 15.07 0.79
CA PHE A 167 -4.76 14.67 1.36
C PHE A 167 -3.67 15.11 0.38
N HIS A 168 -2.41 15.18 0.81
CA HIS A 168 -1.32 15.53 -0.12
C HIS A 168 -1.30 14.59 -1.34
N GLY A 169 -1.34 15.16 -2.54
CA GLY A 169 -1.38 14.39 -3.77
C GLY A 169 -1.96 15.14 -4.96
N THR A 170 -2.06 14.45 -6.09
CA THR A 170 -2.59 15.00 -7.34
C THR A 170 -4.06 14.67 -7.49
N TYR A 171 -4.89 15.68 -7.73
CA TYR A 171 -6.33 15.59 -7.88
C TYR A 171 -6.76 16.07 -9.25
N THR A 172 -7.86 15.51 -9.76
CA THR A 172 -8.55 16.04 -10.94
C THR A 172 -9.94 16.48 -10.52
N ALA A 173 -10.23 17.77 -10.65
CA ALA A 173 -11.56 18.33 -10.49
C ALA A 173 -12.30 18.30 -11.84
N GLU A 174 -13.52 17.78 -11.84
CA GLU A 174 -14.45 17.85 -12.97
C GLU A 174 -15.56 18.85 -12.62
N ILE A 175 -15.65 19.91 -13.41
CA ILE A 175 -16.58 21.02 -13.21
C ILE A 175 -17.61 20.95 -14.32
N MET A 176 -18.88 20.80 -13.95
CA MET A 176 -19.99 20.80 -14.90
C MET A 176 -20.62 22.20 -14.96
N PHE A 177 -20.68 22.80 -16.14
CA PHE A 177 -21.39 24.04 -16.40
C PHE A 177 -22.42 23.81 -17.51
N GLY A 178 -23.70 23.70 -17.13
CA GLY A 178 -24.75 23.29 -18.07
C GLY A 178 -24.52 21.88 -18.59
N SER A 179 -24.27 21.75 -19.91
CA SER A 179 -23.95 20.48 -20.59
C SER A 179 -22.46 20.26 -20.81
N GLU A 180 -21.60 21.21 -20.46
CA GLU A 180 -20.15 21.12 -20.66
C GLU A 180 -19.47 20.66 -19.36
N THR A 181 -18.44 19.82 -19.50
CA THR A 181 -17.58 19.38 -18.40
C THR A 181 -16.15 19.84 -18.67
N ILE A 182 -15.57 20.56 -17.72
CA ILE A 182 -14.18 21.01 -17.74
C ILE A 182 -13.42 20.22 -16.68
N SER A 183 -12.29 19.62 -17.05
CA SER A 183 -11.40 18.92 -16.11
C SER A 183 -10.15 19.75 -15.85
N LYS A 184 -9.78 19.91 -14.57
CA LYS A 184 -8.55 20.60 -14.16
C LYS A 184 -7.81 19.79 -13.11
N THR A 185 -6.51 19.57 -13.33
CA THR A 185 -5.64 18.88 -12.38
C THR A 185 -4.95 19.89 -11.47
N PHE A 186 -4.84 19.57 -10.18
CA PHE A 186 -4.15 20.39 -9.19
C PHE A 186 -3.48 19.49 -8.12
N ILE A 187 -2.57 20.07 -7.35
CA ILE A 187 -1.84 19.37 -6.28
C ILE A 187 -2.28 19.96 -4.95
N VAL A 188 -2.63 19.07 -4.02
CA VAL A 188 -2.84 19.40 -2.61
C VAL A 188 -1.48 19.24 -1.93
N GLU A 189 -0.98 20.30 -1.30
CA GLU A 189 0.35 20.27 -0.66
C GLU A 189 0.30 19.67 0.76
N LYS A 190 1.46 19.25 1.26
CA LYS A 190 1.57 18.70 2.62
C LYS A 190 1.29 19.81 3.65
N ASP A 191 0.54 19.48 4.72
CA ASP A 191 0.20 20.35 5.87
C ASP A 191 -0.98 21.34 5.71
N GLN A 192 -1.87 21.15 4.73
CA GLN A 192 -3.16 21.86 4.69
C GLN A 192 -4.32 20.95 5.17
N ALA A 193 -4.91 21.27 6.32
CA ALA A 193 -5.95 20.45 6.96
C ALA A 193 -7.33 20.50 6.25
N ALA A 194 -7.52 21.46 5.35
CA ALA A 194 -8.66 21.58 4.43
C ALA A 194 -8.26 22.54 3.31
N GLU A 195 -8.29 22.10 2.06
CA GLU A 195 -8.06 22.98 0.91
C GLU A 195 -9.39 23.49 0.34
N THR A 196 -9.39 24.77 -0.01
CA THR A 196 -10.51 25.41 -0.72
C THR A 196 -10.11 25.53 -2.18
N PHE A 197 -10.84 24.85 -3.06
CA PHE A 197 -10.66 25.02 -4.49
C PHE A 197 -11.33 26.32 -4.92
N LYS A 198 -10.54 27.29 -5.38
CA LYS A 198 -11.03 28.55 -5.95
C LYS A 198 -11.15 28.45 -7.45
N MET A 199 -12.35 28.70 -7.96
CA MET A 199 -12.57 28.81 -9.38
C MET A 199 -12.41 30.29 -9.80
N LEU A 200 -11.14 30.65 -10.05
CA LEU A 200 -10.61 31.99 -10.40
C LEU A 200 -10.32 32.91 -9.19
#